data_AF-A0A964LI08-F1
#
_entry.id   AF-A0A964LI08-F1
#
_cell.length_a   1.000
_cell.length_b   1.000
_cell.length_c   1.000
_cell.angle_alpha   90.00
_cell.angle_beta   90.00
_cell.angle_gamma   90.00
#
_symmetry.space_group_name_H-M   'P 1'
#
loop_
_entity.id
_entity.type
_entity.pdbx_description
1 polymer ?
#
loop_
_entity_poly.entity_id
_entity_poly.type
_entity_poly.pdbx_seq_one_letter_code
_entity_poly.pdbx_strand_id
1 'polypeptide(L)' 'MATGSQFNLVLGGGGLKGLAHVGVFRALEERGLAPEVVVGCSIGSLIAAAWASGMSVREMEDRALAIKR' A
#
# COMPACT_ATOMS: atom_id res chain seq x y z
N MET A 1 9.34 1.59 -24.32
CA MET A 1 8.09 1.24 -23.60
C MET A 1 8.48 0.22 -22.54
N ALA A 2 8.45 0.60 -21.27
CA ALA A 2 9.00 -0.23 -20.21
C ALA A 2 8.20 -1.53 -20.09
N THR A 3 8.86 -2.66 -20.29
CA THR A 3 8.38 -4.00 -19.94
C THR A 3 8.42 -4.16 -18.43
N GLY A 4 7.65 -3.37 -17.69
CA GLY A 4 7.40 -3.62 -16.27
C GLY A 4 6.51 -4.85 -16.17
N SER A 5 6.88 -5.84 -15.36
CA SER A 5 6.00 -6.98 -15.09
C SER A 5 4.66 -6.44 -14.58
N GLN A 6 3.58 -6.64 -15.32
CA GLN A 6 2.24 -6.28 -14.86
C GLN A 6 1.85 -7.23 -13.73
N PHE A 7 1.62 -6.69 -12.55
CA PHE A 7 1.24 -7.49 -11.37
C PHE A 7 0.11 -6.82 -10.60
N ASN A 8 -0.61 -7.65 -9.85
CA ASN A 8 -1.65 -7.23 -8.92
C ASN A 8 -1.14 -7.41 -7.49
N LEU A 9 -1.51 -6.49 -6.59
CA LEU A 9 -1.11 -6.52 -5.19
C LEU A 9 -2.30 -6.88 -4.31
N VAL A 10 -2.17 -7.93 -3.50
CA VAL A 10 -3.20 -8.39 -2.56
C VAL A 10 -2.74 -8.14 -1.12
N LEU A 11 -3.46 -7.30 -0.39
CA LEU A 11 -3.17 -6.91 0.99
C LEU A 11 -4.08 -7.67 1.98
N GLY A 12 -3.49 -8.62 2.71
CA GLY A 12 -4.20 -9.39 3.72
C GLY A 12 -4.61 -8.56 4.96
N GLY A 13 -5.53 -9.13 5.75
CA GLY A 13 -5.90 -8.60 7.07
C GLY A 13 -4.80 -8.82 8.13
N GLY A 14 -4.99 -8.26 9.32
CA GLY A 14 -4.02 -8.42 10.42
C GLY A 14 -4.10 -7.40 11.56
N GLY A 15 -5.22 -6.66 11.66
CA GLY A 15 -5.38 -5.57 12.63
C GLY A 15 -4.30 -4.48 12.45
N LEU A 16 -3.92 -3.80 13.53
CA LEU A 16 -2.93 -2.71 13.48
C LEU A 16 -1.57 -3.11 12.92
N LYS A 17 -1.18 -4.40 12.97
CA LYS A 17 0.08 -4.87 12.35
C LYS A 17 0.07 -4.70 10.83
N GLY A 18 -1.11 -4.67 10.20
CA GLY A 18 -1.26 -4.46 8.76
C GLY A 18 -0.90 -3.06 8.27
N LEU A 19 -0.63 -2.10 9.16
CA LEU A 19 -0.03 -0.81 8.78
C LEU A 19 1.34 -1.00 8.09
N ALA A 20 1.99 -2.14 8.30
CA ALA A 20 3.21 -2.52 7.57
C ALA A 20 3.02 -2.61 6.04
N HIS A 21 1.78 -2.77 5.55
CA HIS A 21 1.49 -2.75 4.11
C HIS A 21 1.89 -1.44 3.44
N VAL A 22 1.92 -0.31 4.17
CA VAL A 22 2.42 0.96 3.63
C VAL A 22 3.88 0.85 3.22
N GLY A 23 4.70 0.12 3.99
CA GLY A 23 6.11 -0.10 3.65
C GLY A 23 6.31 -0.92 2.37
N VAL A 24 5.32 -1.73 1.97
CA VAL A 24 5.35 -2.43 0.68
C VAL A 24 5.26 -1.42 -0.47
N PHE A 25 4.37 -0.42 -0.37
CA PHE A 25 4.27 0.63 -1.38
C PHE A 25 5.55 1.46 -1.49
N ARG A 26 6.22 1.77 -0.36
CA ARG A 26 7.55 2.41 -0.39
C ARG A 26 8.56 1.57 -1.16
N ALA A 27 8.66 0.28 -0.86
CA ALA A 27 9.60 -0.61 -1.55
C ALA A 27 9.29 -0.76 -3.06
N LEU A 28 8.02 -0.67 -3.46
CA LEU A 28 7.62 -0.67 -4.87
C LEU A 28 7.98 0.66 -5.55
N GLU A 29 7.70 1.79 -4.89
CA GLU A 29 8.04 3.15 -5.38
C GLU A 29 9.55 3.33 -5.59
N GLU A 30 10.38 2.88 -4.63
CA GLU A 30 11.85 2.88 -4.73
C GLU A 30 12.37 2.08 -5.94
N ARG A 31 11.58 1.12 -6.44
CA ARG A 31 11.92 0.29 -7.60
C ARG A 31 11.23 0.75 -8.89
N GLY A 32 10.44 1.83 -8.85
CA GLY A 32 9.65 2.29 -9.98
C GLY A 32 8.57 1.29 -10.42
N LEU A 33 8.07 0.47 -9.48
CA LEU A 33 7.02 -0.52 -9.74
C LEU A 33 5.67 -0.01 -9.24
N ALA A 34 4.63 -0.20 -10.04
CA ALA A 34 3.25 0.12 -9.68
C ALA A 34 2.34 -1.07 -10.01
N PRO A 35 1.50 -1.53 -9.07
CA PRO A 35 0.51 -2.57 -9.36
C PRO A 35 -0.62 -2.00 -10.25
N GLU A 36 -1.18 -2.86 -11.10
CA GLU A 36 -2.34 -2.51 -11.93
C GLU A 36 -3.63 -2.51 -11.10
N VAL A 37 -3.78 -3.53 -10.25
CA VAL A 37 -4.91 -3.66 -9.32
C VAL A 37 -4.40 -3.89 -7.90
N VAL A 38 -5.03 -3.22 -6.94
CA VAL A 38 -4.83 -3.46 -5.51
C VAL A 38 -6.12 -3.99 -4.89
N VAL A 39 -6.04 -5.15 -4.24
CA VAL A 39 -7.15 -5.76 -3.51
C VAL A 39 -6.77 -5.80 -2.03
N GLY A 40 -7.70 -5.44 -1.14
CA GLY A 40 -7.43 -5.43 0.30
C GLY A 40 -8.54 -6.07 1.12
N CYS A 41 -8.17 -6.70 2.25
CA CYS A 41 -9.10 -7.24 3.25
C CYS A 41 -8.86 -6.61 4.64
N SER A 42 -9.93 -6.18 5.32
CA SER A 42 -9.87 -5.55 6.65
C SER A 42 -8.92 -4.33 6.66
N ILE A 43 -7.87 -4.32 7.49
CA ILE A 43 -6.83 -3.27 7.47
C ILE A 43 -6.19 -3.10 6.09
N GLY A 44 -6.02 -4.20 5.34
CA GLY A 44 -5.53 -4.16 3.96
C GLY A 44 -6.46 -3.39 3.03
N SER A 45 -7.78 -3.41 3.26
CA SER A 45 -8.75 -2.62 2.49
C SER A 45 -8.57 -1.12 2.73
N LEU A 46 -8.26 -0.71 3.97
CA LEU A 46 -7.99 0.70 4.28
C LEU A 46 -6.73 1.21 3.59
N ILE A 47 -5.65 0.42 3.58
CA ILE A 47 -4.42 0.77 2.89
C ILE A 47 -4.62 0.79 1.37
N ALA A 48 -5.32 -0.21 0.82
CA ALA A 48 -5.67 -0.25 -0.59
C ALA A 48 -6.50 0.97 -1.02
N ALA A 49 -7.50 1.36 -0.21
CA ALA A 49 -8.32 2.53 -0.47
C ALA A 49 -7.51 3.84 -0.40
N ALA A 50 -6.59 3.96 0.56
CA ALA A 50 -5.71 5.12 0.67
C ALA A 50 -4.84 5.27 -0.60
N TRP A 51 -4.18 4.19 -1.04
CA TRP A 51 -3.39 4.22 -2.27
C TRP A 51 -4.25 4.53 -3.51
N ALA A 52 -5.39 3.85 -3.66
CA ALA A 52 -6.30 4.06 -4.80
C ALA A 52 -6.90 5.48 -4.83
N SER A 53 -6.96 6.18 -3.70
CA SER A 53 -7.39 7.59 -3.62
C SER A 53 -6.35 8.59 -4.15
N GLY A 54 -5.17 8.12 -4.56
CA GLY A 54 -4.06 8.97 -5.01
C GLY A 54 -3.24 9.57 -3.86
N MET A 55 -3.38 9.05 -2.64
CA MET A 55 -2.54 9.45 -1.51
C MET A 55 -1.09 9.05 -1.77
N SER A 56 -0.16 9.97 -1.55
CA SER A 56 1.26 9.66 -1.69
C SER A 56 1.70 8.64 -0.64
N VAL A 57 2.74 7.85 -0.96
CA VAL A 57 3.29 6.87 -0.01
C VAL A 57 3.71 7.56 1.30
N ARG A 58 4.30 8.75 1.21
CA ARG A 58 4.69 9.55 2.37
C ARG A 58 3.50 9.92 3.27
N GLU A 59 2.39 10.39 2.69
CA GLU A 59 1.19 10.71 3.46
C GLU A 59 0.60 9.46 4.13
N MET A 60 0.65 8.30 3.45
CA MET A 60 0.23 7.03 4.03
C MET A 60 1.11 6.64 5.22
N GLU A 61 2.42 6.87 5.15
CA GLU A 61 3.36 6.61 6.24
C GLU A 61 3.11 7.50 7.44
N ASP A 62 2.97 8.81 7.22
CA ASP A 62 2.70 9.79 8.27
C ASP A 62 1.42 9.42 9.04
N ARG A 63 0.35 9.04 8.31
CA ARG A 63 -0.91 8.58 8.91
C ARG A 63 -0.74 7.26 9.66
N ALA A 64 0.00 6.30 9.11
CA ALA A 64 0.24 5.02 9.77
C ALA A 64 1.01 5.19 11.08
N LEU A 65 2.03 6.06 11.11
CA LEU A 65 2.83 6.35 12.30
C LEU A 65 2.05 7.17 13.36
N ALA A 66 1.03 7.93 12.95
CA ALA A 66 0.18 8.67 13.87
C ALA A 66 -0.82 7.79 14.65
N ILE A 67 -1.06 6.55 14.21
CA ILE A 67 -2.00 5.64 14.88
C ILE A 67 -1.39 5.13 16.19
N LYS A 68 -2.01 5.50 17.31
CA LYS A 68 -1.64 5.03 18.65
C LYS A 68 -2.38 3.73 18.99
N ARG A 69 -1.70 2.87 19.75
CA ARG A 69 -2.30 1.65 20.34
C ARG A 69 -3.24 2.00 21.49
#